data_AF-A0A8S4GC94-F1
#
_entry.id   AF-A0A8S4GC94-F1
#
_cell.length_a   1.000
_cell.length_b   1.000
_cell.length_c   1.000
_cell.angle_alpha   90.00
_cell.angle_beta   90.00
_cell.angle_gamma   90.00
#
_symmetry.space_group_name_H-M   'P 1'
#
loop_
_entity.id
_entity.type
_entity.pdbx_description
1 polymer ?
#
loop_
_entity_poly.entity_id
_entity_poly.type
_entity_poly.pdbx_seq_one_letter_code
_entity_poly.pdbx_strand_id
1 'polypeptide(L)'
;MFPSFIGILDIQSWWEVPSIAYFCSLFRTAFNLLDFDIEELEEALLTDGTEESASSLLTELIVRLLNGCLGNNDISAFNYQMYLRRLFRQKCQETGRYNPFNTDIDFQFLPLRTKVEILYALCDFRLDGEDVFDLFKNLEAESLRVEPLGWDDNDSAYWYFYGTRLYREDIIKKPKGKSKKKKGKDGKKRGWFYGDDWLDDEDSERVWQVVCFTEEDWTHLTEKFSKASSKVEKELFRSLSQNFLPEIPRLFLEKERLQRKRLLELAPRRTSSRVLQKIKEKEEDSKTGDDSKSQDDSQEARKDQARENRAKRRNLIRYLTHT
;
A
#
# COMPACT_ATOMS: atom_id res chain seq x y z
N MET A 1 2.42 12.10 12.36
CA MET A 1 3.14 13.37 12.06
C MET A 1 2.74 13.73 10.65
N PHE A 2 2.17 14.92 10.39
CA PHE A 2 1.65 15.23 9.05
C PHE A 2 2.74 15.07 7.98
N PRO A 3 2.43 14.49 6.81
CA PRO A 3 3.37 14.47 5.70
C PRO A 3 3.87 15.89 5.43
N SER A 4 5.19 16.06 5.31
CA SER A 4 5.71 17.37 4.92
C SER A 4 5.21 17.70 3.52
N PHE A 5 4.83 18.96 3.28
CA PHE A 5 4.41 19.43 1.95
C PHE A 5 5.48 19.17 0.86
N ILE A 6 6.74 18.97 1.26
CA ILE A 6 7.81 18.55 0.36
C ILE A 6 7.64 17.07 -0.04
N GLY A 7 7.35 16.18 0.92
CA GLY A 7 7.15 14.77 0.63
C GLY A 7 5.96 14.48 -0.29
N ILE A 8 4.89 15.28 -0.22
CA ILE A 8 3.73 15.12 -1.11
C ILE A 8 4.01 15.60 -2.55
N LEU A 9 4.80 16.66 -2.72
CA LEU A 9 5.22 17.12 -4.04
C LEU A 9 6.21 16.15 -4.68
N ASP A 10 7.13 15.60 -3.88
CA ASP A 10 8.10 14.62 -4.36
C ASP A 10 7.42 13.36 -4.86
N ILE A 11 6.52 12.75 -4.07
CA ILE A 11 5.85 11.50 -4.44
C ILE A 11 4.95 11.66 -5.69
N GLN A 12 4.30 12.82 -5.84
CA GLN A 12 3.46 13.14 -7.00
C GLN A 12 4.26 13.42 -8.27
N SER A 13 5.56 13.71 -8.14
CA SER A 13 6.49 13.89 -9.26
C SER A 13 7.12 12.59 -9.76
N TRP A 14 6.82 11.47 -9.12
CA TRP A 14 7.36 10.16 -9.46
C TRP A 14 6.35 9.38 -10.29
N TRP A 15 6.64 9.16 -11.57
CA TRP A 15 5.81 8.37 -12.49
C TRP A 15 5.63 6.92 -12.04
N GLU A 16 6.53 6.43 -11.18
CA GLU A 16 6.46 5.10 -10.61
C GLU A 16 5.21 4.91 -9.75
N VAL A 17 4.77 5.94 -9.04
CA VAL A 17 3.64 5.88 -8.12
C VAL A 17 2.33 5.61 -8.88
N PRO A 18 1.94 6.40 -9.90
CA PRO A 18 0.77 6.07 -10.70
C PRO A 18 0.94 4.77 -11.49
N SER A 19 2.16 4.39 -11.87
CA SER A 19 2.41 3.11 -12.53
C SER A 19 2.13 1.91 -11.60
N ILE A 20 2.59 1.94 -10.35
CA ILE A 20 2.31 0.89 -9.34
C ILE A 20 0.80 0.82 -9.09
N ALA A 21 0.18 1.98 -8.93
CA ALA A 21 -1.21 2.05 -8.56
C ALA A 21 -2.12 1.59 -9.74
N TYR A 22 -1.73 1.91 -10.98
CA TYR A 22 -2.33 1.36 -12.20
C TYR A 22 -2.20 -0.15 -12.29
N PHE A 23 -0.99 -0.69 -12.07
CA PHE A 23 -0.74 -2.12 -12.05
C PHE A 23 -1.67 -2.84 -11.07
N CYS A 24 -1.79 -2.30 -9.85
CA CYS A 24 -2.63 -2.87 -8.81
C CYS A 24 -4.12 -2.84 -9.19
N SER A 25 -4.57 -1.78 -9.87
CA SER A 25 -5.94 -1.66 -10.37
C SER A 25 -6.22 -2.63 -11.54
N LEU A 26 -5.31 -2.67 -12.52
CA LEU A 26 -5.44 -3.48 -13.73
C LEU A 26 -5.45 -4.98 -13.43
N PHE A 27 -4.55 -5.43 -12.55
CA PHE A 27 -4.42 -6.85 -12.20
C PHE A 27 -5.09 -7.22 -10.89
N ARG A 28 -5.98 -6.35 -10.38
CA ARG A 28 -6.65 -6.55 -9.09
C ARG A 28 -7.32 -7.92 -9.00
N THR A 29 -8.15 -8.27 -9.98
CA THR A 29 -8.88 -9.54 -10.00
C THR A 29 -7.95 -10.71 -10.28
N ALA A 30 -6.97 -10.55 -11.17
CA ALA A 30 -6.05 -11.61 -11.55
C ALA A 30 -5.13 -12.03 -10.40
N PHE A 31 -4.62 -11.07 -9.63
CA PHE A 31 -3.66 -11.30 -8.55
C PHE A 31 -4.26 -11.19 -7.15
N ASN A 32 -5.59 -11.01 -7.04
CA ASN A 32 -6.30 -10.82 -5.77
C ASN A 32 -5.69 -9.69 -4.91
N LEU A 33 -5.44 -8.55 -5.57
CA LEU A 33 -4.86 -7.36 -4.93
C LEU A 33 -5.94 -6.55 -4.22
N LEU A 34 -5.45 -5.66 -3.35
CA LEU A 34 -6.27 -4.71 -2.62
C LEU A 34 -6.95 -3.72 -3.56
N ASP A 35 -8.14 -3.28 -3.15
CA ASP A 35 -8.87 -2.20 -3.82
C ASP A 35 -8.50 -0.89 -3.13
N PHE A 36 -7.67 -0.07 -3.78
CA PHE A 36 -7.26 1.23 -3.25
C PHE A 36 -7.09 2.26 -4.38
N ASP A 37 -7.30 3.52 -4.03
CA ASP A 37 -7.07 4.68 -4.88
C ASP A 37 -5.63 5.18 -4.72
N ILE A 38 -5.16 5.94 -5.70
CA ILE A 38 -3.79 6.47 -5.69
C ILE A 38 -3.49 7.36 -4.49
N GLU A 39 -4.49 8.12 -4.00
CA GLU A 39 -4.38 8.88 -2.76
C GLU A 39 -4.05 8.00 -1.56
N GLU A 40 -4.69 6.82 -1.45
CA GLU A 40 -4.46 5.89 -0.33
C GLU A 40 -3.07 5.27 -0.41
N LEU A 41 -2.55 5.01 -1.62
CA LEU A 41 -1.17 4.56 -1.79
C LEU A 41 -0.17 5.63 -1.36
N GLU A 42 -0.38 6.88 -1.79
CA GLU A 42 0.48 8.01 -1.40
C GLU A 42 0.44 8.25 0.10
N GLU A 43 -0.74 8.25 0.71
CA GLU A 43 -0.91 8.38 2.15
C GLU A 43 -0.21 7.24 2.89
N ALA A 44 -0.41 5.99 2.46
CA ALA A 44 0.25 4.84 3.07
C ALA A 44 1.77 4.95 2.99
N LEU A 45 2.33 5.35 1.85
CA LEU A 45 3.77 5.55 1.67
C LEU A 45 4.34 6.68 2.55
N LEU A 46 3.58 7.77 2.72
CA LEU A 46 3.98 8.94 3.53
C LEU A 46 3.87 8.70 5.03
N THR A 47 2.96 7.84 5.47
CA THR A 47 2.67 7.57 6.89
C THR A 47 3.29 6.26 7.40
N ASP A 48 3.83 5.43 6.51
CA ASP A 48 4.49 4.15 6.83
C ASP A 48 5.65 4.33 7.82
N GLY A 49 5.57 3.61 8.94
CA GLY A 49 6.51 3.71 10.07
C GLY A 49 6.13 4.75 11.15
N THR A 50 5.07 5.54 10.96
CA THR A 50 4.58 6.53 11.95
C THR A 50 3.22 6.20 12.54
N GLU A 51 2.36 5.47 11.83
CA GLU A 51 1.02 5.06 12.26
C GLU A 51 0.80 3.56 12.00
N GLU A 52 0.29 2.81 12.98
CA GLU A 52 0.07 1.36 12.86
C GLU A 52 -0.95 1.00 11.76
N SER A 53 -1.92 1.88 11.48
CA SER A 53 -2.97 1.65 10.49
C SER A 53 -2.48 1.72 9.04
N ALA A 54 -1.54 2.62 8.72
CA ALA A 54 -1.03 2.79 7.36
C ALA A 54 -0.04 1.69 6.93
N SER A 55 0.64 1.09 7.90
CA SER A 55 1.48 -0.09 7.71
C SER A 55 0.69 -1.28 7.14
N SER A 56 -0.63 -1.33 7.34
CA SER A 56 -1.47 -2.45 6.88
C SER A 56 -1.57 -2.54 5.35
N LEU A 57 -1.80 -1.42 4.65
CA LEU A 57 -2.02 -1.44 3.19
C LEU A 57 -0.75 -1.85 2.44
N LEU A 58 0.40 -1.25 2.75
CA LEU A 58 1.68 -1.60 2.12
C LEU A 58 2.10 -3.02 2.48
N THR A 59 1.97 -3.41 3.75
CA THR A 59 2.31 -4.77 4.18
C THR A 59 1.46 -5.80 3.48
N GLU A 60 0.13 -5.62 3.42
CA GLU A 60 -0.76 -6.56 2.76
C GLU A 60 -0.53 -6.60 1.23
N LEU A 61 -0.26 -5.45 0.60
CA LEU A 61 0.12 -5.39 -0.81
C LEU A 61 1.40 -6.19 -1.08
N ILE A 62 2.46 -5.96 -0.30
CA ILE A 62 3.73 -6.67 -0.43
C ILE A 62 3.52 -8.17 -0.23
N VAL A 63 2.75 -8.57 0.79
CA VAL A 63 2.44 -9.98 1.07
C VAL A 63 1.74 -10.64 -0.11
N ARG A 64 0.73 -9.99 -0.71
CA ARG A 64 0.01 -10.55 -1.87
C ARG A 64 0.92 -10.69 -3.09
N LEU A 65 1.74 -9.69 -3.38
CA LEU A 65 2.72 -9.74 -4.48
C LEU A 65 3.76 -10.84 -4.25
N LEU A 66 4.30 -10.95 -3.03
CA LEU A 66 5.30 -11.98 -2.69
C LEU A 66 4.76 -13.40 -2.77
N ASN A 67 3.53 -13.64 -2.28
CA ASN A 67 2.90 -14.96 -2.39
C ASN A 67 2.76 -15.36 -3.88
N GLY A 68 2.36 -14.41 -4.74
CA GLY A 68 2.31 -14.63 -6.19
C GLY A 68 3.67 -14.86 -6.85
N CYS A 69 4.73 -14.20 -6.39
CA CYS A 69 6.08 -14.38 -6.94
C CYS A 69 6.74 -15.70 -6.53
N LEU A 70 6.47 -16.17 -5.30
CA LEU A 70 7.14 -17.35 -4.74
C LEU A 70 6.31 -18.63 -4.81
N GLY A 71 5.04 -18.54 -5.23
CA GLY A 71 4.11 -19.68 -5.27
C GLY A 71 3.79 -20.27 -3.89
N ASN A 72 4.22 -19.61 -2.82
CA ASN A 72 4.02 -20.03 -1.43
C ASN A 72 2.93 -19.17 -0.82
N ASN A 73 1.96 -19.77 -0.12
CA ASN A 73 0.88 -19.06 0.57
C ASN A 73 1.15 -18.79 2.06
N ASP A 74 2.34 -19.14 2.54
CA ASP A 74 2.71 -19.02 3.96
C ASP A 74 3.27 -17.63 4.32
N ILE A 75 3.29 -16.70 3.37
CA ILE A 75 3.80 -15.34 3.61
C ILE A 75 2.69 -14.51 4.24
N SER A 76 3.03 -13.89 5.36
CA SER A 76 2.15 -13.09 6.21
C SER A 76 2.82 -11.77 6.61
N ALA A 77 2.05 -10.88 7.21
CA ALA A 77 2.53 -9.60 7.73
C ALA A 77 3.69 -9.73 8.75
N PHE A 78 3.88 -10.90 9.36
CA PHE A 78 4.94 -11.13 10.35
C PHE A 78 6.26 -11.62 9.73
N ASN A 79 6.24 -12.23 8.55
CA ASN A 79 7.41 -12.89 7.97
C ASN A 79 7.82 -12.32 6.59
N TYR A 80 7.02 -11.43 6.00
CA TYR A 80 7.26 -10.90 4.66
C TYR A 80 8.63 -10.25 4.49
N GLN A 81 9.16 -9.59 5.52
CA GLN A 81 10.48 -8.92 5.47
C GLN A 81 11.59 -9.89 5.03
N MET A 82 11.61 -11.09 5.60
CA MET A 82 12.63 -12.09 5.30
C MET A 82 12.50 -12.62 3.87
N TYR A 83 11.26 -12.89 3.44
CA TYR A 83 10.97 -13.34 2.07
C TYR A 83 11.27 -12.26 1.03
N LEU A 84 10.93 -11.00 1.34
CA LEU A 84 11.24 -9.84 0.50
C LEU A 84 12.74 -9.71 0.29
N ARG A 85 13.55 -9.74 1.35
CA ARG A 85 15.03 -9.71 1.23
C ARG A 85 15.55 -10.86 0.38
N ARG A 86 15.03 -12.08 0.59
CA ARG A 86 15.45 -13.26 -0.16
C ARG A 86 15.14 -13.13 -1.65
N LEU A 87 13.92 -12.71 -1.99
CA LEU A 87 13.50 -12.49 -3.38
C LEU A 87 14.37 -11.44 -4.06
N PHE A 88 14.57 -10.29 -3.44
CA PHE A 88 15.42 -9.24 -3.99
C PHE A 88 16.87 -9.68 -4.15
N ARG A 89 17.45 -10.41 -3.19
CA ARG A 89 18.80 -10.96 -3.33
C ARG A 89 18.91 -11.90 -4.52
N GLN A 90 17.94 -12.81 -4.68
CA GLN A 90 17.91 -13.75 -5.81
C GLN A 90 17.76 -13.02 -7.15
N LYS A 91 16.70 -12.22 -7.32
CA LYS A 91 16.41 -11.51 -8.57
C LYS A 91 17.51 -10.52 -8.94
N CYS A 92 18.13 -9.83 -7.97
CA CYS A 92 19.27 -8.93 -8.24
C CYS A 92 20.51 -9.71 -8.70
N GLN A 93 20.76 -10.91 -8.18
CA GLN A 93 21.86 -11.76 -8.61
C GLN A 93 21.63 -12.28 -10.04
N GLU A 94 20.41 -12.72 -10.36
CA GLU A 94 20.03 -13.21 -11.69
C GLU A 94 20.13 -12.13 -12.76
N THR A 95 19.62 -10.92 -12.47
CA THR A 95 19.60 -9.80 -13.42
C THR A 95 20.90 -8.97 -13.42
N GLY A 96 21.76 -9.18 -12.41
CA GLY A 96 22.95 -8.37 -12.18
C GLY A 96 22.65 -6.89 -11.91
N ARG A 97 21.48 -6.57 -11.33
CA ARG A 97 21.05 -5.21 -10.99
C ARG A 97 21.39 -4.85 -9.54
N TYR A 98 21.39 -3.55 -9.25
CA TYR A 98 21.56 -3.05 -7.88
C TYR A 98 20.38 -3.48 -6.99
N ASN A 99 20.67 -3.93 -5.78
CA ASN A 99 19.66 -4.31 -4.80
C ASN A 99 19.28 -3.11 -3.90
N PRO A 100 18.09 -2.50 -4.07
CA PRO A 100 17.63 -1.40 -3.22
C PRO A 100 17.37 -1.84 -1.77
N PHE A 101 17.20 -3.14 -1.52
CA PHE A 101 16.90 -3.72 -0.21
C PHE A 101 18.05 -4.60 0.32
N ASN A 102 19.28 -4.13 0.13
CA ASN A 102 20.49 -4.85 0.58
C ASN A 102 20.91 -4.53 2.02
N THR A 103 20.30 -3.52 2.64
CA THR A 103 20.56 -3.16 4.04
C THR A 103 19.75 -4.03 4.98
N ASP A 104 20.19 -4.15 6.23
CA ASP A 104 19.48 -4.89 7.29
C ASP A 104 18.39 -4.02 7.97
N ILE A 105 17.85 -3.06 7.22
CA ILE A 105 16.82 -2.14 7.66
C ILE A 105 15.47 -2.71 7.21
N ASP A 106 14.48 -2.76 8.09
CA ASP A 106 13.12 -3.18 7.73
C ASP A 106 12.46 -2.19 6.76
N PHE A 107 11.60 -2.70 5.89
CA PHE A 107 10.92 -1.91 4.86
C PHE A 107 10.35 -0.58 5.38
N GLN A 108 9.69 -0.62 6.56
CA GLN A 108 9.05 0.54 7.17
C GLN A 108 10.00 1.70 7.47
N PHE A 109 11.28 1.42 7.70
CA PHE A 109 12.30 2.43 8.06
C PHE A 109 13.15 2.87 6.86
N LEU A 110 12.86 2.38 5.66
CA LEU A 110 13.57 2.80 4.46
C LEU A 110 13.20 4.24 4.06
N PRO A 111 14.09 4.92 3.31
CA PRO A 111 13.73 6.17 2.65
C PRO A 111 12.52 5.98 1.72
N LEU A 112 11.65 7.00 1.65
CA LEU A 112 10.43 6.98 0.83
C LEU A 112 10.71 6.59 -0.63
N ARG A 113 11.77 7.17 -1.23
CA ARG A 113 12.17 6.83 -2.60
C ARG A 113 12.43 5.33 -2.73
N THR A 114 13.24 4.74 -1.85
CA THR A 114 13.59 3.31 -1.84
C THR A 114 12.36 2.42 -1.70
N LYS A 115 11.37 2.80 -0.89
CA LYS A 115 10.10 2.06 -0.77
C LYS A 115 9.38 1.97 -2.12
N VAL A 116 9.30 3.08 -2.86
CA VAL A 116 8.70 3.11 -4.21
C VAL A 116 9.48 2.25 -5.19
N GLU A 117 10.82 2.27 -5.15
CA GLU A 117 11.63 1.40 -6.03
C GLU A 117 11.40 -0.08 -5.76
N ILE A 118 11.25 -0.46 -4.48
CA ILE A 118 10.96 -1.84 -4.08
C ILE A 118 9.56 -2.26 -4.54
N LEU A 119 8.54 -1.42 -4.32
CA LEU A 119 7.17 -1.74 -4.76
C LEU A 119 7.07 -1.88 -6.27
N TYR A 120 7.69 -0.96 -7.02
CA TYR A 120 7.73 -1.02 -8.47
C TYR A 120 8.43 -2.31 -8.97
N ALA A 121 9.59 -2.64 -8.40
CA ALA A 121 10.29 -3.87 -8.75
C ALA A 121 9.50 -5.13 -8.37
N LEU A 122 8.73 -5.12 -7.27
CA LEU A 122 7.83 -6.23 -6.93
C LEU A 122 6.71 -6.41 -7.95
N CYS A 123 6.13 -5.33 -8.48
CA CYS A 123 5.16 -5.41 -9.57
C CYS A 123 5.78 -6.07 -10.81
N ASP A 124 7.02 -5.72 -11.15
CA ASP A 124 7.78 -6.34 -12.25
C ASP A 124 8.02 -7.84 -11.99
N PHE A 125 8.47 -8.22 -10.79
CA PHE A 125 8.67 -9.64 -10.43
C PHE A 125 7.38 -10.44 -10.45
N ARG A 126 6.25 -9.81 -10.14
CA ARG A 126 4.96 -10.48 -10.17
C ARG A 126 4.58 -10.92 -11.58
N LEU A 127 5.01 -10.17 -12.60
CA LEU A 127 4.81 -10.52 -14.01
C LEU A 127 5.71 -11.66 -14.48
N ASP A 128 6.80 -11.97 -13.77
CA ASP A 128 7.63 -13.15 -14.04
C ASP A 128 7.04 -14.46 -13.46
N GLY A 129 5.92 -14.39 -12.72
CA GLY A 129 5.30 -15.55 -12.08
C GLY A 129 4.83 -16.61 -13.09
N GLU A 130 4.89 -17.89 -12.73
CA GLU A 130 4.52 -18.98 -13.65
C GLU A 130 3.01 -18.96 -14.01
N ASP A 131 2.17 -18.47 -13.11
CA ASP A 131 0.71 -18.40 -13.24
C ASP A 131 0.22 -17.25 -14.15
N VAL A 132 1.10 -16.29 -14.43
CA VAL A 132 0.85 -15.12 -15.28
C VAL A 132 0.38 -15.56 -16.67
N PHE A 133 1.04 -16.54 -17.26
CA PHE A 133 0.71 -17.00 -18.62
C PHE A 133 -0.75 -17.46 -18.73
N ASP A 134 -1.24 -18.21 -17.74
CA ASP A 134 -2.62 -18.70 -17.72
C ASP A 134 -3.64 -17.59 -17.45
N LEU A 135 -3.27 -16.61 -16.62
CA LEU A 135 -4.09 -15.43 -16.32
C LEU A 135 -4.22 -14.49 -17.52
N PHE A 136 -3.16 -14.36 -18.33
CA PHE A 136 -3.11 -13.44 -19.48
C PHE A 136 -3.47 -14.06 -20.82
N LYS A 137 -3.75 -15.37 -20.90
CA LYS A 137 -4.02 -16.06 -22.18
C LYS A 137 -5.15 -15.44 -23.03
N ASN A 138 -6.06 -14.69 -22.41
CA ASN A 138 -7.20 -14.05 -23.06
C ASN A 138 -7.07 -12.51 -23.13
N LEU A 139 -5.92 -11.95 -22.78
CA LEU A 139 -5.69 -10.51 -22.75
C LEU A 139 -4.72 -10.12 -23.86
N GLU A 140 -5.09 -9.10 -24.63
CA GLU A 140 -4.22 -8.54 -25.66
C GLU A 140 -3.15 -7.67 -25.00
N ALA A 141 -1.88 -7.94 -25.29
CA ALA A 141 -0.75 -7.21 -24.70
C ALA A 141 -0.78 -5.70 -25.02
N GLU A 142 -1.29 -5.33 -26.21
CA GLU A 142 -1.46 -3.93 -26.61
C GLU A 142 -2.49 -3.20 -25.74
N SER A 143 -3.54 -3.90 -25.29
CA SER A 143 -4.57 -3.33 -24.41
C SER A 143 -4.07 -3.07 -22.98
N LEU A 144 -2.94 -3.68 -22.57
CA LEU A 144 -2.35 -3.49 -21.24
C LEU A 144 -1.37 -2.31 -21.19
N ARG A 145 -0.96 -1.80 -22.35
CA ARG A 145 0.00 -0.71 -22.45
C ARG A 145 -0.70 0.63 -22.22
N VAL A 146 -0.22 1.40 -21.24
CA VAL A 146 -0.65 2.79 -21.07
C VAL A 146 -0.01 3.64 -22.16
N GLU A 147 -0.85 4.37 -22.89
CA GLU A 147 -0.42 5.34 -23.89
C GLU A 147 -0.76 6.77 -23.44
N PRO A 148 0.04 7.77 -23.84
CA PRO A 148 -0.30 9.15 -23.55
C PRO A 148 -1.59 9.54 -24.28
N LEU A 149 -2.43 10.32 -23.60
CA LEU A 149 -3.66 10.90 -24.13
C LEU A 149 -3.41 11.81 -25.34
N GLY A 150 -2.24 12.43 -25.36
CA GLY A 150 -1.81 13.38 -26.37
C GLY A 150 -0.67 14.25 -25.85
N TRP A 151 -0.28 15.21 -26.68
CA TRP A 151 0.81 16.14 -26.41
C TRP A 151 0.30 17.58 -26.51
N ASP A 152 1.06 18.53 -25.95
CA ASP A 152 0.87 19.95 -26.23
C ASP A 152 1.95 20.47 -27.20
N ASP A 153 1.90 21.78 -27.51
CA ASP A 153 2.88 22.42 -28.38
C ASP A 153 4.29 22.51 -27.78
N ASN A 154 4.47 22.19 -26.49
CA ASN A 154 5.76 22.16 -25.80
C ASN A 154 6.37 20.75 -25.76
N ASP A 155 5.82 19.80 -26.53
CA ASP A 155 6.15 18.36 -26.47
C ASP A 155 5.87 17.73 -25.10
N SER A 156 5.04 18.34 -24.26
CA SER A 156 4.64 17.77 -22.97
C SER A 156 3.57 16.70 -23.18
N ALA A 157 3.81 15.50 -22.67
CA ALA A 157 2.91 14.37 -22.80
C ALA A 157 1.90 14.33 -21.65
N TYR A 158 0.63 14.09 -21.96
CA TYR A 158 -0.44 13.95 -20.97
C TYR A 158 -0.76 12.48 -20.76
N TRP A 159 -0.74 12.04 -19.50
CA TRP A 159 -0.85 10.64 -19.12
C TRP A 159 -2.01 10.42 -18.17
N TYR A 160 -2.92 9.53 -18.56
CA TYR A 160 -3.99 9.02 -17.70
C TYR A 160 -3.77 7.54 -17.46
N PHE A 161 -3.58 7.20 -16.19
CA PHE A 161 -3.38 5.83 -15.77
C PHE A 161 -4.73 5.20 -15.39
N TYR A 162 -5.36 5.74 -14.35
CA TYR A 162 -6.68 5.32 -13.88
C TYR A 162 -7.22 6.31 -12.84
N GLY A 163 -8.49 6.14 -12.44
CA GLY A 163 -9.11 6.93 -11.38
C GLY A 163 -9.39 8.37 -11.82
N THR A 164 -9.05 9.34 -10.97
CA THR A 164 -9.46 10.75 -11.15
C THR A 164 -8.31 11.71 -11.48
N ARG A 165 -7.08 11.22 -11.57
CA ARG A 165 -5.89 12.07 -11.73
C ARG A 165 -5.36 12.08 -13.16
N LEU A 166 -4.85 13.23 -13.57
CA LEU A 166 -4.16 13.41 -14.83
C LEU A 166 -2.73 13.88 -14.58
N TYR A 167 -1.78 13.29 -15.31
CA TYR A 167 -0.36 13.59 -15.21
C TYR A 167 0.14 14.29 -16.48
N ARG A 168 1.14 15.15 -16.33
CA ARG A 168 1.89 15.75 -17.42
C ARG A 168 3.37 15.42 -17.26
N GLU A 169 3.98 14.95 -18.33
CA GLU A 169 5.42 14.73 -18.45
C GLU A 169 6.02 15.83 -19.31
N ASP A 170 6.90 16.62 -18.73
CA ASP A 170 7.67 17.67 -19.41
C ASP A 170 9.10 17.18 -19.70
N ILE A 171 9.58 17.42 -20.92
CA ILE A 171 10.96 17.09 -21.31
C ILE A 171 11.81 18.37 -21.31
N ILE A 172 12.64 18.54 -20.29
CA ILE A 172 13.50 19.71 -20.13
C ILE A 172 14.89 19.41 -20.71
N LYS A 173 15.27 20.09 -21.78
CA LYS A 173 16.63 20.01 -22.35
C LYS A 173 17.62 20.74 -21.44
N LYS A 174 18.60 20.03 -20.88
CA LYS A 174 19.69 20.61 -20.10
C LYS A 174 20.55 21.51 -21.00
N PRO A 175 20.97 22.69 -20.51
CA PRO A 175 21.89 23.54 -21.26
C PRO A 175 23.22 22.79 -21.44
N LYS A 176 23.68 22.67 -22.70
CA LYS A 176 24.92 21.97 -23.06
C LYS A 176 26.14 22.60 -22.37
N GLY A 177 26.47 22.10 -21.17
CA GLY A 177 27.71 22.39 -20.46
C GLY A 177 28.88 21.63 -21.08
N LYS A 178 29.93 22.34 -21.49
CA LYS A 178 31.15 21.82 -22.15
C LYS A 178 31.59 20.44 -21.61
N SER A 179 31.52 19.43 -22.47
CA SER A 179 32.31 18.19 -22.52
C SER A 179 33.02 17.79 -21.22
N LYS A 180 32.32 17.09 -20.31
CA LYS A 180 33.02 16.25 -19.33
C LYS A 180 33.38 14.93 -20.00
N LYS A 181 34.68 14.66 -20.09
CA LYS A 181 35.29 13.40 -20.56
C LYS A 181 34.50 12.19 -20.05
N LYS A 182 34.10 11.31 -20.99
CA LYS A 182 33.69 9.92 -20.73
C LYS A 182 34.69 9.27 -19.76
N LYS A 183 34.31 9.16 -18.48
CA LYS A 183 34.92 8.21 -17.55
C LYS A 183 34.21 6.88 -17.74
N GLY A 184 34.98 5.80 -17.75
CA GLY A 184 34.61 4.46 -18.22
C GLY A 184 33.22 3.99 -17.80
N LYS A 185 32.54 3.39 -18.78
CA LYS A 185 31.19 2.84 -18.75
C LYS A 185 31.15 1.46 -18.07
N ASP A 186 31.85 1.32 -16.94
CA ASP A 186 31.87 0.09 -16.15
C ASP A 186 31.47 0.44 -14.72
N GLY A 187 30.21 0.17 -14.35
CA GLY A 187 29.86 0.00 -12.94
C GLY A 187 28.70 0.81 -12.35
N LYS A 188 27.72 1.30 -13.13
CA LYS A 188 26.45 1.77 -12.54
C LYS A 188 25.24 1.26 -13.33
N LYS A 189 24.93 -0.03 -13.20
CA LYS A 189 23.57 -0.54 -13.45
C LYS A 189 22.67 0.04 -12.35
N ARG A 190 22.11 1.23 -12.59
CA ARG A 190 21.28 1.96 -11.63
C ARG A 190 19.91 1.30 -11.56
N GLY A 191 19.67 0.58 -10.46
CA GLY A 191 18.33 0.19 -10.01
C GLY A 191 17.55 -0.76 -10.93
N TRP A 192 16.30 -0.99 -10.52
CA TRP A 192 15.31 -1.82 -11.22
C TRP A 192 14.54 -1.07 -12.31
N PHE A 193 14.76 0.24 -12.40
CA PHE A 193 14.16 1.09 -13.42
C PHE A 193 14.80 0.82 -14.79
N TYR A 194 13.95 0.66 -15.80
CA TYR A 194 14.33 0.37 -17.17
C TYR A 194 15.46 1.27 -17.69
N GLY A 195 16.51 0.66 -18.25
CA GLY A 195 17.09 1.11 -19.52
C GLY A 195 17.93 2.40 -19.56
N ASP A 196 18.87 2.61 -18.65
CA ASP A 196 19.86 3.69 -18.78
C ASP A 196 21.08 3.28 -19.65
N ASP A 197 20.83 2.98 -20.94
CA ASP A 197 21.92 3.06 -21.94
C ASP A 197 21.50 3.41 -23.38
N TRP A 198 20.19 3.53 -23.69
CA TRP A 198 19.73 3.83 -25.06
C TRP A 198 18.66 4.93 -25.18
N LEU A 199 18.08 5.44 -24.09
CA LEU A 199 17.09 6.55 -24.11
C LEU A 199 17.39 7.68 -23.12
N ASP A 200 18.42 7.57 -22.29
CA ASP A 200 18.98 8.71 -21.57
C ASP A 200 19.80 9.50 -22.58
N ASP A 201 19.11 10.32 -23.38
CA ASP A 201 19.75 11.47 -24.00
C ASP A 201 20.29 12.26 -22.80
N GLU A 202 21.60 12.13 -22.54
CA GLU A 202 22.33 12.65 -21.36
C GLU A 202 22.05 14.16 -21.10
N ASP A 203 21.47 14.81 -22.12
CA ASP A 203 21.04 16.20 -22.25
C ASP A 203 19.56 16.49 -21.91
N SER A 204 18.71 15.54 -21.48
CA SER A 204 17.29 15.82 -21.16
C SER A 204 16.85 15.29 -19.79
N GLU A 205 16.01 16.04 -19.08
CA GLU A 205 15.41 15.67 -17.80
C GLU A 205 13.89 15.57 -17.96
N ARG A 206 13.30 14.46 -17.49
CA ARG A 206 11.85 14.25 -17.52
C ARG A 206 11.28 14.67 -16.17
N VAL A 207 10.31 15.58 -16.18
CA VAL A 207 9.64 16.06 -14.97
C VAL A 207 8.18 15.69 -15.06
N TRP A 208 7.68 14.97 -14.05
CA TRP A 208 6.29 14.57 -13.96
C TRP A 208 5.54 15.44 -12.97
N GLN A 209 4.31 15.80 -13.30
CA GLN A 209 3.45 16.64 -12.46
C GLN A 209 2.01 16.17 -12.57
N VAL A 210 1.27 16.24 -11.45
CA VAL A 210 -0.19 16.08 -11.48
C VAL A 210 -0.81 17.41 -11.93
N VAL A 211 -1.64 17.36 -12.97
CA VAL A 211 -2.30 18.54 -13.54
C VAL A 211 -3.78 18.62 -13.22
N CYS A 212 -4.44 17.50 -12.90
CA CYS A 212 -5.84 17.50 -12.49
C CYS A 212 -6.04 16.66 -11.22
N PHE A 213 -6.70 17.26 -10.23
CA PHE A 213 -7.11 16.63 -8.97
C PHE A 213 -8.63 16.56 -8.81
N THR A 214 -9.35 17.59 -9.30
CA THR A 214 -10.81 17.70 -9.20
C THR A 214 -11.49 17.72 -10.57
N GLU A 215 -12.81 17.57 -10.59
CA GLU A 215 -13.62 17.66 -11.82
C GLU A 215 -13.43 19.03 -12.50
N GLU A 216 -13.31 20.11 -11.72
CA GLU A 216 -13.08 21.45 -12.23
C GLU A 216 -11.70 21.61 -12.88
N ASP A 217 -10.68 20.91 -12.38
CA ASP A 217 -9.37 20.94 -13.03
C ASP A 217 -9.43 20.32 -14.44
N TRP A 218 -10.22 19.25 -14.61
CA TRP A 218 -10.42 18.60 -15.91
C TRP A 218 -11.17 19.51 -16.89
N THR A 219 -12.21 20.21 -16.43
CA THR A 219 -12.96 21.17 -17.27
C THR A 219 -12.08 22.34 -17.66
N HIS A 220 -11.38 22.96 -16.71
CA HIS A 220 -10.49 24.09 -16.97
C HIS A 220 -9.32 23.72 -17.90
N LEU A 221 -8.72 22.55 -17.72
CA LEU A 221 -7.66 22.08 -18.61
C LEU A 221 -8.18 21.87 -20.03
N THR A 222 -9.37 21.28 -20.18
CA THR A 222 -9.99 21.07 -21.49
C THR A 222 -10.33 22.41 -22.16
N GLU A 223 -10.87 23.36 -21.40
CA GLU A 223 -11.18 24.71 -21.90
C GLU A 223 -9.93 25.47 -22.36
N LYS A 224 -8.79 25.28 -21.70
CA LYS A 224 -7.50 25.89 -22.10
C LYS A 224 -7.14 25.54 -23.54
N PHE A 225 -7.43 24.30 -23.98
CA PHE A 225 -7.13 23.83 -25.33
C PHE A 225 -8.28 24.05 -26.33
N SER A 226 -9.43 24.59 -25.91
CA SER A 226 -10.59 24.81 -26.78
C SER A 226 -10.32 25.76 -27.95
N LYS A 227 -9.40 26.73 -27.75
CA LYS A 227 -8.99 27.72 -28.75
C LYS A 227 -7.63 27.43 -29.38
N ALA A 228 -7.05 26.26 -29.09
CA ALA A 228 -5.78 25.86 -29.63
C ALA A 228 -5.81 25.85 -31.17
N SER A 229 -4.77 26.41 -31.79
CA SER A 229 -4.67 26.45 -33.26
C SER A 229 -3.91 25.24 -33.82
N SER A 230 -3.00 24.68 -33.03
CA SER A 230 -2.14 23.56 -33.38
C SER A 230 -2.93 22.26 -33.59
N LYS A 231 -2.44 21.42 -34.51
CA LYS A 231 -3.05 20.12 -34.79
C LYS A 231 -2.95 19.19 -33.57
N VAL A 232 -1.80 19.22 -32.89
CA VAL A 232 -1.49 18.35 -31.75
C VAL A 232 -2.40 18.68 -30.56
N GLU A 233 -2.49 19.96 -30.19
CA GLU A 233 -3.39 20.41 -29.11
C GLU A 233 -4.88 20.20 -29.45
N LYS A 234 -5.27 20.30 -30.74
CA LYS A 234 -6.65 19.97 -31.17
C LYS A 234 -6.97 18.49 -31.01
N GLU A 235 -6.01 17.61 -31.24
CA GLU A 235 -6.17 16.16 -31.01
C GLU A 235 -6.29 15.87 -29.51
N LEU A 236 -5.44 16.48 -28.68
CA LEU A 236 -5.54 16.41 -27.22
C LEU A 236 -6.89 16.93 -26.72
N PHE A 237 -7.34 18.08 -27.20
CA PHE A 237 -8.66 18.64 -26.85
C PHE A 237 -9.80 17.70 -27.22
N ARG A 238 -9.78 17.08 -28.40
CA ARG A 238 -10.80 16.11 -28.82
C ARG A 238 -10.80 14.89 -27.91
N SER A 239 -9.62 14.34 -27.59
CA SER A 239 -9.50 13.21 -26.68
C SER A 239 -10.10 13.54 -25.31
N LEU A 240 -9.68 14.65 -24.71
CA LEU A 240 -10.17 15.11 -23.40
C LEU A 240 -11.68 15.38 -23.41
N SER A 241 -12.17 16.16 -24.38
CA SER A 241 -13.58 16.59 -24.42
C SER A 241 -14.56 15.48 -24.78
N GLN A 242 -14.20 14.57 -25.69
CA GLN A 242 -15.12 13.55 -26.19
C GLN A 242 -15.07 12.25 -25.38
N ASN A 243 -13.88 11.83 -24.93
CA ASN A 243 -13.70 10.50 -24.34
C ASN A 243 -13.62 10.53 -22.82
N PHE A 244 -13.03 11.58 -22.24
CA PHE A 244 -12.76 11.62 -20.80
C PHE A 244 -13.77 12.48 -20.04
N LEU A 245 -13.98 13.73 -20.46
CA LEU A 245 -14.83 14.69 -19.74
C LEU A 245 -16.24 14.17 -19.43
N PRO A 246 -16.92 13.41 -20.30
CA PRO A 246 -18.23 12.82 -19.98
C PRO A 246 -18.18 11.76 -18.87
N GLU A 247 -17.06 11.05 -18.74
CA GLU A 247 -16.88 9.98 -17.74
C GLU A 247 -16.31 10.49 -16.41
N ILE A 248 -15.62 11.64 -16.40
CA ILE A 248 -15.01 12.21 -15.19
C ILE A 248 -16.00 12.34 -14.02
N PRO A 249 -17.22 12.92 -14.16
CA PRO A 249 -18.15 13.04 -13.05
C PRO A 249 -18.56 11.68 -12.46
N ARG A 250 -18.68 10.66 -13.32
CA ARG A 250 -19.00 9.29 -12.90
C ARG A 250 -17.86 8.69 -12.08
N LEU A 251 -16.60 8.93 -12.47
CA LEU A 251 -15.42 8.46 -11.75
C LEU A 251 -15.28 9.11 -10.38
N PHE A 252 -15.54 10.43 -10.27
CA PHE A 252 -15.53 11.13 -8.98
C PHE A 252 -16.64 10.64 -8.04
N LEU A 253 -17.86 10.45 -8.56
CA LEU A 253 -18.97 9.91 -7.78
C LEU A 253 -18.67 8.49 -7.28
N GLU A 254 -18.10 7.64 -8.13
CA GLU A 254 -17.72 6.28 -7.76
C GLU A 254 -16.61 6.26 -6.69
N LYS A 255 -15.62 7.14 -6.81
CA LYS A 255 -14.59 7.35 -5.79
C LYS A 255 -15.20 7.76 -4.45
N GLU A 256 -16.09 8.76 -4.43
CA GLU A 256 -16.77 9.19 -3.20
C GLU A 256 -17.60 8.05 -2.59
N ARG A 257 -18.30 7.28 -3.42
CA ARG A 257 -19.09 6.12 -2.99
C ARG A 257 -18.21 5.05 -2.32
N LEU A 258 -17.06 4.73 -2.90
CA LEU A 258 -16.11 3.76 -2.36
C LEU A 258 -15.48 4.25 -1.07
N GLN A 259 -15.02 5.50 -1.02
CA GLN A 259 -14.50 6.12 0.20
C GLN A 259 -15.52 6.09 1.34
N ARG A 260 -16.77 6.47 1.05
CA ARG A 260 -17.87 6.42 2.03
C ARG A 260 -18.13 4.99 2.52
N LYS A 261 -18.09 4.00 1.61
CA LYS A 261 -18.26 2.60 1.99
C LYS A 261 -17.14 2.12 2.92
N ARG A 262 -15.88 2.45 2.61
CA ARG A 262 -14.72 2.09 3.45
C ARG A 262 -14.79 2.75 4.83
N LEU A 263 -15.16 4.02 4.90
CA LEU A 263 -15.38 4.72 6.17
C LEU A 263 -16.47 4.04 7.04
N LEU A 264 -17.53 3.53 6.41
CA LEU A 264 -18.58 2.79 7.11
C LEU A 264 -18.13 1.39 7.56
N GLU A 265 -17.21 0.75 6.84
CA GLU A 265 -16.62 -0.54 7.23
C GLU A 265 -15.62 -0.41 8.38
N LEU A 266 -14.83 0.68 8.39
CA LEU A 266 -13.90 1.05 9.45
C LEU A 266 -14.60 1.64 10.68
N ALA A 267 -15.80 2.20 10.52
CA ALA A 267 -16.59 2.69 11.63
C ALA A 267 -16.89 1.53 12.59
N PRO A 268 -16.67 1.71 13.92
CA PRO A 268 -16.98 0.68 14.89
C PRO A 268 -18.45 0.30 14.72
N ARG A 269 -18.69 -0.93 14.26
CA ARG A 269 -20.05 -1.45 14.08
C ARG A 269 -20.75 -1.29 15.41
N ARG A 270 -21.78 -0.44 15.46
CA ARG A 270 -22.69 -0.33 16.59
C ARG A 270 -23.25 -1.71 16.87
N THR A 271 -22.60 -2.46 17.75
CA THR A 271 -23.24 -3.57 18.46
C THR A 271 -24.50 -2.97 19.06
N SER A 272 -25.66 -3.43 18.60
CA SER A 272 -26.94 -2.86 19.01
C SER A 272 -26.99 -2.76 20.55
N SER A 273 -27.60 -1.70 21.08
CA SER A 273 -27.71 -1.45 22.54
C SER A 273 -28.15 -2.70 23.31
N ARG A 274 -28.95 -3.56 22.66
CA ARG A 274 -29.45 -4.81 23.20
C ARG A 274 -28.39 -5.91 23.34
N VAL A 275 -27.40 -5.95 22.45
CA VAL A 275 -26.25 -6.88 22.55
C VAL A 275 -25.29 -6.42 23.63
N LEU A 276 -25.00 -5.11 23.71
CA LEU A 276 -24.18 -4.56 24.80
C LEU A 276 -24.84 -4.76 26.17
N GLN A 277 -26.16 -4.59 26.27
CA GLN A 277 -26.89 -4.85 27.51
C GLN A 277 -26.87 -6.34 27.88
N LYS A 278 -27.03 -7.25 26.91
CA LYS A 278 -26.91 -8.70 27.17
C LYS A 278 -25.50 -9.15 27.56
N ILE A 279 -24.46 -8.52 27.00
CA ILE A 279 -23.07 -8.80 27.36
C ILE A 279 -22.81 -8.28 28.78
N LYS A 280 -23.30 -7.08 29.11
CA LYS A 280 -23.17 -6.50 30.45
C LYS A 280 -23.94 -7.29 31.51
N GLU A 281 -25.16 -7.74 31.21
CA GLU A 281 -25.94 -8.65 32.06
C GLU A 281 -25.20 -9.98 32.26
N LYS A 282 -24.61 -10.55 31.20
CA LYS A 282 -23.78 -11.77 31.33
C LYS A 282 -22.51 -11.55 32.15
N GLU A 283 -21.86 -10.41 32.03
CA GLU A 283 -20.67 -10.08 32.83
C GLU A 283 -21.03 -9.86 34.31
N GLU A 284 -22.15 -9.19 34.60
CA GLU A 284 -22.67 -8.98 35.96
C GLU A 284 -23.14 -10.30 36.61
N ASP A 285 -23.80 -11.19 35.85
CA ASP A 285 -24.17 -12.54 36.30
C ASP A 285 -22.93 -13.44 36.52
N SER A 286 -21.89 -13.30 35.69
CA SER A 286 -20.65 -14.06 35.87
C SER A 286 -19.87 -13.61 37.11
N LYS A 287 -19.82 -12.30 37.40
CA LYS A 287 -19.16 -11.74 38.58
C LYS A 287 -19.88 -12.09 39.87
N THR A 288 -21.21 -12.04 39.88
CA THR A 288 -22.01 -12.46 41.05
C THR A 288 -21.89 -13.96 41.32
N GLY A 289 -21.80 -14.78 40.27
CA GLY A 289 -21.51 -16.21 40.38
C GLY A 289 -20.13 -16.52 40.99
N ASP A 290 -19.09 -15.80 40.58
CA ASP A 290 -17.72 -15.98 41.07
C ASP A 290 -17.53 -15.48 42.52
N ASP A 291 -18.18 -14.36 42.88
CA ASP A 291 -18.21 -13.86 44.27
C ASP A 291 -18.96 -14.82 45.20
N SER A 292 -20.04 -15.45 44.73
CA SER A 292 -20.80 -16.44 45.51
C SER A 292 -19.98 -17.71 45.76
N LYS A 293 -19.27 -18.19 44.74
CA LYS A 293 -18.40 -19.38 44.82
C LYS A 293 -17.20 -19.15 45.74
N SER A 294 -16.55 -18.00 45.62
CA SER A 294 -15.40 -17.65 46.46
C SER A 294 -15.78 -17.46 47.95
N GLN A 295 -17.01 -17.00 48.24
CA GLN A 295 -17.53 -16.95 49.61
C GLN A 295 -17.83 -18.34 50.18
N ASP A 296 -18.41 -19.25 49.38
CA ASP A 296 -18.67 -20.64 49.82
C ASP A 296 -17.37 -21.41 50.08
N ASP A 297 -16.39 -21.31 49.17
CA ASP A 297 -15.07 -21.93 49.32
C ASP A 297 -14.33 -21.40 50.57
N SER A 298 -14.48 -20.10 50.85
CA SER A 298 -13.91 -19.47 52.06
C SER A 298 -14.60 -19.93 53.35
N GLN A 299 -15.91 -20.21 53.33
CA GLN A 299 -16.64 -20.75 54.47
C GLN A 299 -16.31 -22.23 54.70
N GLU A 300 -16.17 -23.02 53.63
CA GLU A 300 -15.79 -24.43 53.68
C GLU A 300 -14.38 -24.59 54.26
N ALA A 301 -13.40 -23.81 53.78
CA ALA A 301 -12.03 -23.81 54.30
C ALA A 301 -11.95 -23.45 55.80
N ARG A 302 -12.78 -22.50 56.26
CA ARG A 302 -12.87 -22.14 57.69
C ARG A 302 -13.46 -23.27 58.54
N LYS A 303 -14.47 -23.99 58.03
CA LYS A 303 -15.05 -25.15 58.73
C LYS A 303 -14.05 -26.29 58.85
N ASP A 304 -13.24 -26.53 57.81
CA ASP A 304 -12.22 -27.58 57.82
C ASP A 304 -11.06 -27.25 58.74
N GLN A 305 -10.56 -26.00 58.75
CA GLN A 305 -9.56 -25.57 59.75
C GLN A 305 -10.08 -25.71 61.19
N ALA A 306 -11.36 -25.41 61.44
CA ALA A 306 -11.96 -25.59 62.77
C ALA A 306 -12.05 -27.08 63.17
N ARG A 307 -12.35 -27.97 62.22
CA ARG A 307 -12.36 -29.44 62.43
C ARG A 307 -10.95 -29.96 62.73
N GLU A 308 -9.96 -29.53 61.98
CA GLU A 308 -8.56 -29.94 62.17
C GLU A 308 -8.02 -29.47 63.53
N ASN A 309 -8.30 -28.22 63.91
CA ASN A 309 -7.91 -27.69 65.22
C ASN A 309 -8.59 -28.42 66.39
N ARG A 310 -9.85 -28.86 66.24
CA ARG A 310 -10.51 -29.74 67.22
C ARG A 310 -9.85 -31.11 67.30
N ALA A 311 -9.46 -31.71 66.17
CA ALA A 311 -8.76 -32.99 66.14
C ALA A 311 -7.39 -32.90 66.82
N LYS A 312 -6.62 -31.85 66.54
CA LYS A 312 -5.32 -31.57 67.19
C LYS A 312 -5.47 -31.43 68.70
N ARG A 313 -6.48 -30.70 69.18
CA ARG A 313 -6.77 -30.59 70.63
C ARG A 313 -7.13 -31.93 71.27
N ARG A 314 -7.94 -32.77 70.61
CA ARG A 314 -8.27 -34.12 71.11
C ARG A 314 -7.03 -35.01 71.18
N ASN A 315 -6.15 -34.94 70.19
CA ASN A 315 -4.91 -35.72 70.16
C ASN A 315 -3.92 -35.25 71.24
N LEU A 316 -3.81 -33.94 71.48
CA LEU A 316 -2.96 -33.38 72.54
C LEU A 316 -3.42 -33.81 73.93
N ILE A 317 -4.73 -33.79 74.19
CA ILE A 317 -5.31 -34.28 75.46
C ILE A 317 -5.01 -35.78 75.64
N ARG A 318 -5.13 -36.57 74.57
CA ARG A 318 -4.83 -38.02 74.60
C ARG A 318 -3.36 -38.32 74.91
N TYR A 319 -2.45 -37.45 74.47
CA TYR A 319 -1.02 -37.55 74.72
C TYR A 319 -0.65 -37.20 76.18
N LEU A 320 -1.35 -36.23 76.78
CA LEU A 320 -1.14 -35.81 78.16
C LEU A 320 -1.74 -36.78 79.20
N THR A 321 -2.69 -37.63 78.81
CA THR A 321 -3.32 -38.63 79.70
C THR A 321 -2.59 -39.98 79.74
N HIS A 322 -1.47 -40.14 79.01
CA HIS A 322 -0.71 -41.39 78.90
C HIS A 322 0.75 -41.30 79.39
N THR A 323 1.10 -40.23 80.10
CA THR A 323 2.29 -40.11 80.97
C THR A 323 1.81 -40.02 82.41
#